data_AF-A0A8T4W7M9-F1
#
_entry.id   AF-A0A8T4W7M9-F1
#
_cell.length_a   1.000
_cell.length_b   1.000
_cell.length_c   1.000
_cell.angle_alpha   90.00
_cell.angle_beta   90.00
_cell.angle_gamma   90.00
#
_symmetry.space_group_name_H-M   'P 1'
#
loop_
_entity.id
_entity.type
_entity.pdbx_description
1 polymer ?
#
loop_
_entity_poly.entity_id
_entity_poly.type
_entity_poly.pdbx_seq_one_letter_code
_entity_poly.pdbx_strand_id
1 'polypeptide(L)'
;MKKDDRLFSASEISQFTFCSVSWFLQRLGYRAPSSKKKSHGMKIHDKIGRKTRLFPSLIRLSYLLIGCGILIIILLFIFDTFGLIGW
;
A
#
# COMPACT_ATOMS: atom_id res chain seq x y z
N MET A 1 15.88 20.07 5.06
CA MET A 1 16.55 18.75 5.15
C MET A 1 17.83 18.82 4.35
N LYS A 2 18.99 18.83 5.02
CA LYS A 2 20.27 18.47 4.39
C LYS A 2 20.14 16.99 4.01
N LYS A 3 20.28 16.66 2.73
CA LYS A 3 20.27 15.27 2.26
C LYS A 3 21.59 14.63 2.71
N ASP A 4 21.56 13.39 3.19
CA ASP A 4 22.79 12.67 3.52
C ASP A 4 23.55 12.39 2.22
N ASP A 5 24.75 12.95 2.08
CA ASP A 5 25.53 12.91 0.84
C ASP A 5 25.96 11.48 0.44
N ARG A 6 25.80 10.50 1.33
CA ARG A 6 26.18 9.09 1.13
C ARG A 6 25.07 8.22 0.53
N LEU A 7 23.83 8.70 0.48
CA LEU A 7 22.68 7.90 0.02
C LEU A 7 22.07 8.48 -1.25
N PHE A 8 22.28 7.81 -2.38
CA PHE A 8 21.67 8.15 -3.67
C PHE A 8 20.36 7.39 -3.83
N SER A 9 19.27 8.10 -4.13
CA SER A 9 18.01 7.44 -4.54
C SER A 9 18.08 7.00 -6.00
N ALA A 10 17.30 5.99 -6.40
CA ALA A 10 17.21 5.58 -7.80
C ALA A 10 16.83 6.74 -8.75
N SER A 11 15.92 7.63 -8.29
CA SER A 11 15.57 8.85 -9.01
C SER A 11 16.74 9.82 -9.17
N GLU A 12 17.67 9.84 -8.22
CA GLU A 12 18.84 10.71 -8.25
C GLU A 12 19.90 10.18 -9.23
N ILE A 13 20.09 8.86 -9.28
CA ILE A 13 20.93 8.21 -10.29
C ILE A 13 20.37 8.48 -11.69
N SER A 14 19.06 8.32 -11.87
CA SER A 14 18.39 8.61 -13.15
C SER A 14 18.53 10.08 -13.56
N GLN A 15 18.42 11.02 -12.61
CA GLN A 15 18.67 12.44 -12.87
C GLN A 15 20.12 12.71 -13.30
N PHE A 16 21.10 12.08 -12.63
CA PHE A 16 22.51 12.20 -13.01
C PHE A 16 22.76 11.66 -14.42
N THR A 17 22.22 10.49 -14.75
CA THR A 17 22.35 9.89 -16.09
C THR A 17 21.68 10.72 -17.19
N PHE A 18 20.59 11.42 -16.85
CA PHE A 18 19.90 12.31 -17.79
C PHE A 18 20.62 13.64 -17.99
N CYS A 19 21.02 14.30 -16.89
CA CYS A 19 21.77 15.55 -16.92
C CYS A 19 22.55 15.75 -15.61
N SER A 20 23.85 15.45 -15.66
CA SER A 20 24.78 15.59 -14.54
C SER A 20 24.87 17.02 -14.00
N VAL A 21 24.82 18.03 -14.88
CA VAL A 21 24.86 19.45 -14.50
C VAL A 21 23.62 19.84 -13.68
N SER A 22 22.42 19.49 -14.16
CA SER A 22 21.18 19.77 -13.43
C SER A 22 21.14 19.06 -12.08
N TRP A 23 21.63 17.82 -12.03
CA TRP A 23 21.78 17.06 -10.79
C TRP A 23 22.72 17.75 -9.79
N PHE A 24 23.88 18.23 -10.25
CA PHE A 24 24.86 18.92 -9.42
C PHE A 24 24.29 20.23 -8.84
N LEU A 25 23.63 21.03 -9.68
CA LEU A 25 22.95 22.26 -9.24
C LEU A 25 21.86 21.96 -8.19
N GLN A 26 21.11 20.87 -8.34
CA GLN A 26 20.12 20.46 -7.34
C GLN A 26 20.77 20.09 -6.00
N ARG A 27 21.95 19.46 -5.99
CA ARG A 27 22.73 19.19 -4.77
C ARG A 27 23.25 20.46 -4.10
N LEU A 28 23.60 21.49 -4.87
CA LEU A 28 23.95 22.82 -4.35
C LEU A 28 22.74 23.59 -3.79
N GLY A 29 21.53 23.04 -3.89
CA GLY A 29 20.31 23.61 -3.32
C GLY A 29 19.44 24.38 -4.31
N TYR A 30 19.83 24.45 -5.59
CA TYR A 30 19.01 25.05 -6.64
C TYR A 30 17.81 24.16 -6.94
N ARG A 31 16.61 24.59 -6.55
CA ARG A 31 15.38 23.83 -6.76
C ARG A 31 14.69 24.24 -8.05
N ALA A 32 14.40 23.25 -8.89
CA ALA A 32 13.47 23.43 -9.99
C ALA A 32 12.07 23.77 -9.44
N PRO A 33 11.31 24.64 -10.11
CA PRO A 33 9.94 24.96 -9.72
C PRO A 33 9.08 23.69 -9.71
N SER A 34 8.25 23.54 -8.67
CA SER A 34 7.35 22.40 -8.57
C SER A 34 6.25 22.49 -9.63
N SER A 35 6.15 21.49 -10.51
CA SER A 35 5.10 21.46 -11.52
C SER A 35 3.77 21.00 -10.92
N LYS A 36 2.65 21.55 -11.42
CA LYS A 36 1.30 21.06 -11.06
C LYS A 36 1.12 19.57 -11.35
N LYS A 37 1.80 19.04 -12.38
CA LYS A 37 1.81 17.60 -12.72
C LYS A 37 2.45 16.76 -11.60
N LYS A 38 3.57 17.22 -11.05
CA LYS A 38 4.27 16.52 -9.95
C LYS A 38 3.40 16.43 -8.70
N SER A 39 2.77 17.53 -8.29
CA SER A 39 1.89 17.53 -7.11
C SER A 39 0.64 16.67 -7.31
N HIS A 40 0.06 16.67 -8.51
CA HIS A 40 -1.04 15.78 -8.85
C HIS A 40 -0.64 14.30 -8.81
N GLY A 41 0.53 13.95 -9.37
CA GLY A 41 1.07 12.59 -9.32
C GLY A 41 1.28 12.10 -7.89
N MET A 42 1.83 12.95 -7.01
CA MET A 42 2.00 12.61 -5.59
C MET A 42 0.66 12.30 -4.91
N LYS A 43 -0.37 13.11 -5.16
CA LYS A 43 -1.73 12.86 -4.60
C LYS A 43 -2.31 11.52 -5.06
N ILE A 44 -2.08 11.13 -6.31
CA ILE A 44 -2.54 9.84 -6.83
C ILE A 44 -1.78 8.70 -6.15
N HIS A 45 -0.46 8.79 -6.04
CA HIS A 45 0.35 7.78 -5.33
C HIS A 45 -0.12 7.61 -3.88
N ASP A 46 -0.39 8.70 -3.16
CA ASP A 46 -0.92 8.65 -1.79
C ASP A 46 -2.31 8.03 -1.72
N LYS A 47 -3.18 8.29 -2.71
CA LYS A 47 -4.51 7.70 -2.79
C LYS A 47 -4.43 6.18 -3.01
N ILE A 48 -3.58 5.74 -3.93
CA ILE A 48 -3.36 4.32 -4.22
C ILE A 48 -2.75 3.62 -3.01
N GLY A 49 -1.70 4.20 -2.42
CA GLY A 49 -1.02 3.66 -1.25
C GLY A 49 -1.91 3.54 -0.01
N ARG A 50 -2.97 4.33 0.10
CA ARG A 50 -4.00 4.16 1.13
C ARG A 50 -4.93 3.00 0.83
N LYS A 51 -5.41 2.88 -0.42
CA LYS A 51 -6.28 1.78 -0.84
C LYS A 51 -5.58 0.42 -0.73
N THR A 52 -4.33 0.32 -1.14
CA THR A 52 -3.56 -0.94 -1.07
C THR A 52 -3.28 -1.38 0.36
N ARG A 53 -3.21 -0.46 1.33
CA ARG A 53 -3.08 -0.80 2.75
C ARG A 53 -4.34 -1.40 3.36
N LEU A 54 -5.52 -1.02 2.87
CA LEU A 54 -6.82 -1.49 3.37
C LEU A 54 -7.24 -2.85 2.78
N PHE A 55 -6.73 -3.20 1.59
CA PHE A 55 -7.07 -4.44 0.91
C PHE A 55 -6.74 -5.71 1.72
N PRO A 56 -5.54 -5.85 2.32
CA PRO A 56 -5.19 -7.03 3.10
C PRO A 56 -6.12 -7.27 4.30
N SER A 57 -6.55 -6.20 4.98
CA SER A 57 -7.48 -6.32 6.11
C SER A 57 -8.87 -6.76 5.68
N LEU A 58 -9.36 -6.28 4.53
CA LEU A 58 -10.64 -6.70 3.97
C LEU A 58 -10.62 -8.17 3.57
N ILE A 59 -9.53 -8.62 2.93
CA ILE A 59 -9.34 -10.03 2.56
C ILE A 59 -9.34 -10.94 3.79
N ARG A 60 -8.61 -10.56 4.86
CA ARG A 60 -8.61 -11.32 6.12
C ARG A 60 -10.00 -11.40 6.75
N LEU A 61 -10.74 -10.30 6.75
CA LEU A 61 -12.12 -10.27 7.26
C LEU A 61 -13.04 -11.19 6.45
N SER A 62 -12.90 -11.20 5.11
CA SER A 62 -13.66 -12.10 4.24
C SER A 62 -13.38 -13.56 4.56
N TYR A 63 -12.12 -13.96 4.73
CA TYR A 63 -11.79 -15.33 5.13
C TYR A 63 -12.33 -15.71 6.50
N LEU A 64 -12.32 -14.77 7.46
CA LEU A 64 -12.87 -14.99 8.79
C LEU A 64 -14.39 -15.22 8.72
N LEU A 65 -15.11 -14.40 7.96
CA LEU A 65 -16.56 -14.55 7.75
C LEU A 65 -16.92 -15.89 7.09
N ILE A 66 -16.17 -16.29 6.06
CA ILE A 66 -16.35 -17.59 5.39
C ILE A 66 -16.10 -18.73 6.40
N GLY A 67 -15.02 -18.65 7.17
CA GLY A 67 -14.70 -19.63 8.21
C GLY A 67 -15.79 -19.77 9.27
N CYS A 68 -16.32 -18.65 9.77
CA CYS A 68 -17.46 -18.65 10.69
C CYS A 68 -18.71 -19.28 10.09
N GLY A 69 -19.02 -18.99 8.81
CA GLY A 69 -20.15 -19.60 8.11
C GLY A 69 -20.02 -21.12 8.01
N ILE A 70 -18.85 -21.62 7.63
CA ILE A 70 -18.56 -23.06 7.58
C ILE A 70 -18.69 -23.69 8.97
N LEU A 71 -18.15 -23.04 10.00
CA LEU A 71 -18.24 -23.53 11.38
C LEU A 71 -19.70 -23.67 11.83
N ILE A 72 -20.54 -22.66 11.56
CA ILE A 72 -21.97 -22.69 11.88
C ILE A 72 -22.66 -23.85 11.17
N ILE A 73 -22.38 -24.07 9.88
CA ILE A 73 -22.95 -25.19 9.13
C ILE A 73 -22.56 -26.52 9.76
N ILE A 74 -21.28 -26.71 10.10
CA ILE A 74 -20.80 -27.93 10.76
C ILE A 74 -21.51 -28.14 12.11
N LEU A 75 -21.63 -27.08 12.92
CA LEU A 75 -22.32 -27.17 14.20
C LEU A 75 -23.79 -27.55 14.03
N LEU A 76 -24.50 -26.96 13.08
CA LEU A 76 -25.89 -27.31 12.79
C LEU A 76 -26.03 -28.79 12.39
N PHE A 77 -25.14 -29.28 11.52
CA PHE A 77 -25.10 -30.70 11.16
C PHE A 77 -24.84 -31.61 12.36
N ILE A 78 -23.93 -31.21 13.26
CA ILE A 78 -23.66 -31.97 14.49
C ILE A 78 -24.91 -31.95 15.40
N PHE A 79 -25.54 -30.80 15.62
CA PHE A 79 -26.73 -30.69 16.46
C PHE A 79 -27.91 -31.51 15.92
N ASP A 80 -28.10 -31.52 14.60
CA ASP A 80 -29.11 -32.33 13.90
C ASP A 80 -28.83 -33.84 14.05
N THR A 81 -27.59 -34.28 13.76
CA THR A 81 -27.20 -35.69 13.83
C THR A 81 -27.17 -36.26 15.26
N PHE A 82 -26.84 -35.45 16.27
CA PHE A 82 -26.86 -35.87 17.67
C PHE A 82 -28.24 -35.72 18.33
N GLY A 83 -29.29 -35.35 17.58
CA GLY A 83 -30.67 -35.31 18.07
C GLY A 83 -30.91 -34.29 19.20
N LEU A 84 -30.03 -33.28 19.33
CA LEU A 84 -30.18 -32.20 20.31
C LEU A 84 -31.23 -31.17 19.87
N ILE A 85 -31.65 -31.21 18.61
CA ILE A 85 -32.84 -30.54 18.08
C ILE A 85 -33.92 -31.63 17.95
N GLY A 86 -34.40 -32.10 19.11
CA GLY A 86 -35.54 -33.01 19.17
C GLY A 86 -36.84 -32.28 18.82
N TRP A 87 -37.60 -32.84 17.87
CA TRP A 87 -39.06 -32.69 17.81
C TRP A 87 -39.70 -33.80 18.64
#